data_AF-A0AB32W1I0-F1
#
_entry.id   AF-A0AB32W1I0-F1
#
_cell.length_a   1.000
_cell.length_b   1.000
_cell.length_c   1.000
_cell.angle_alpha   90.00
_cell.angle_beta   90.00
_cell.angle_gamma   90.00
#
_symmetry.space_group_name_H-M   'P 1'
#
loop_
_entity.id
_entity.type
_entity.pdbx_description
1 polymer ?
#
loop_
_entity_poly.entity_id
_entity_poly.type
_entity_poly.pdbx_seq_one_letter_code
_entity_poly.pdbx_strand_id
1 'polypeptide(L)'
;MSKFNSNFFCHKQSSYQEYLKLKARVEVLQRSQRNLLGEDLGPLNTKELEQLENQLETSLKQIRSTKSQAMLDQLGDLQNREQMLVETNKSLRRKLEELSAQPPFRLAWETGGQNIPYNRLPAQSEGFFQLLGGSSSLQIGYNPVV
;
A
#
# COMPACT_ATOMS: atom_id res chain seq x y z
N MET A 1 -30.40 51.10 -12.21
CA MET A 1 -29.34 50.47 -13.04
C MET A 1 -27.91 50.65 -12.49
N SER A 2 -27.51 51.81 -11.95
CA SER A 2 -26.12 52.05 -11.50
C SER A 2 -25.62 51.13 -10.36
N LYS A 3 -26.45 50.83 -9.35
CA LYS A 3 -26.05 49.96 -8.21
C LYS A 3 -25.77 48.50 -8.60
N PHE A 4 -26.46 47.96 -9.61
CA PHE A 4 -26.27 46.58 -10.08
C PHE A 4 -24.91 46.41 -10.79
N ASN A 5 -24.52 47.43 -11.57
CA ASN A 5 -23.25 47.43 -12.30
C ASN A 5 -22.05 47.61 -11.35
N SER A 6 -22.20 48.45 -10.32
CA SER A 6 -21.19 48.61 -9.26
C SER A 6 -20.98 47.34 -8.42
N ASN A 7 -22.06 46.66 -8.02
CA ASN A 7 -21.98 45.38 -7.30
C ASN A 7 -21.32 44.28 -8.13
N PHE A 8 -21.64 44.21 -9.43
CA PHE A 8 -21.04 43.24 -10.33
C PHE A 8 -19.53 43.47 -10.54
N PHE A 9 -19.12 44.74 -10.71
CA PHE A 9 -17.71 45.11 -10.82
C PHE A 9 -16.92 44.81 -9.53
N CYS A 10 -17.48 45.13 -8.36
CA CYS A 10 -16.90 44.81 -7.06
C CYS A 10 -16.75 43.29 -6.85
N HIS A 11 -17.77 42.51 -7.22
CA HIS A 11 -17.73 41.05 -7.11
C HIS A 11 -16.67 40.42 -8.04
N LYS A 12 -16.59 40.88 -9.29
CA LYS A 12 -15.54 40.47 -10.25
C LYS A 12 -14.14 40.79 -9.72
N GLN A 13 -13.95 41.97 -9.14
CA GLN A 13 -12.67 42.37 -8.57
C GLN A 13 -12.27 41.53 -7.35
N SER A 14 -13.23 41.26 -6.45
CA SER A 14 -13.03 40.39 -5.29
C SER A 14 -12.66 38.96 -5.70
N SER A 15 -13.42 38.37 -6.64
CA SER A 15 -13.14 37.03 -7.16
C SER A 15 -11.75 36.93 -7.79
N TYR A 16 -11.33 37.95 -8.55
CA TYR A 16 -9.99 37.98 -9.14
C TYR A 16 -8.88 38.08 -8.09
N GLN A 17 -9.08 38.85 -7.02
CA GLN A 17 -8.13 38.93 -5.90
C GLN A 17 -7.98 37.58 -5.19
N GLU A 18 -9.08 36.87 -4.93
CA GLU A 18 -9.03 35.53 -4.35
C GLU A 18 -8.32 34.53 -5.27
N TYR A 19 -8.55 34.61 -6.59
CA TYR A 19 -7.80 33.83 -7.56
C TYR A 19 -6.29 34.09 -7.48
N LEU A 20 -5.86 35.36 -7.40
CA LEU A 20 -4.44 35.70 -7.30
C LEU A 20 -3.81 35.17 -6.01
N LYS A 21 -4.52 35.25 -4.89
CA LYS A 21 -4.07 34.66 -3.61
C LYS A 21 -3.90 33.14 -3.74
N LEU A 22 -4.87 32.46 -4.35
CA LEU A 22 -4.80 31.01 -4.58
C LEU A 22 -3.65 30.65 -5.51
N LYS A 23 -3.48 31.38 -6.61
CA LYS A 23 -2.39 31.17 -7.58
C LYS A 23 -1.02 31.30 -6.90
N ALA A 24 -0.81 32.34 -6.11
CA ALA A 24 0.43 32.53 -5.36
C ALA A 24 0.69 31.36 -4.39
N ARG A 25 -0.36 30.85 -3.72
CA ARG A 25 -0.25 29.68 -2.83
C ARG A 25 0.15 28.41 -3.60
N VAL A 26 -0.42 28.19 -4.78
CA VAL A 26 -0.06 27.06 -5.65
C VAL A 26 1.41 27.14 -6.08
N GLU A 27 1.88 28.32 -6.49
CA GLU A 27 3.27 28.51 -6.90
C GLU A 27 4.27 28.23 -5.76
N VAL A 28 3.93 28.63 -4.54
CA VAL A 28 4.74 28.32 -3.34
C VAL A 28 4.76 26.81 -3.07
N LEU A 29 3.61 26.14 -3.15
CA LEU A 29 3.53 24.69 -2.94
C LEU A 29 4.30 23.90 -4.00
N GLN A 30 4.19 24.29 -5.27
CA GLN A 30 4.94 23.67 -6.37
C GLN A 30 6.45 23.86 -6.22
N ARG A 31 6.90 25.05 -5.80
CA ARG A 31 8.31 25.30 -5.49
C ARG A 31 8.77 24.43 -4.32
N SER A 32 7.99 24.35 -3.25
CA SER A 32 8.30 23.49 -2.11
C SER A 32 8.41 22.01 -2.50
N GLN A 33 7.51 21.52 -3.35
CA GLN A 33 7.57 20.15 -3.87
C GLN A 33 8.85 19.89 -4.66
N ARG A 34 9.23 20.79 -5.57
CA ARG A 34 10.49 20.68 -6.34
C ARG A 34 11.70 20.64 -5.41
N ASN A 35 11.75 21.52 -4.41
CA ASN A 35 12.82 21.50 -3.41
C ASN A 35 12.89 20.16 -2.66
N LEU A 36 11.74 19.61 -2.22
CA LEU A 36 11.68 18.29 -1.55
C LEU A 36 12.14 17.15 -2.46
N LEU A 37 12.05 17.31 -3.78
CA LEU A 37 12.58 16.38 -4.79
C LEU A 37 14.05 16.63 -5.14
N GLY A 38 14.68 17.64 -4.54
CA GLY A 38 16.07 18.02 -4.80
C GLY A 38 16.25 18.91 -6.04
N GLU A 39 15.17 19.47 -6.57
CA GLU A 39 15.16 20.36 -7.73
C GLU A 39 15.15 21.84 -7.29
N ASP A 40 15.61 22.74 -8.16
CA ASP A 40 15.56 24.20 -7.96
C ASP A 40 16.11 24.71 -6.61
N LEU A 41 17.17 24.08 -6.11
CA LEU A 41 17.77 24.41 -4.82
C LEU A 41 18.61 25.70 -4.81
N GLY A 42 19.02 26.19 -5.99
CA GLY A 42 19.91 27.35 -6.13
C GLY A 42 19.46 28.63 -5.38
N PRO A 43 18.16 28.97 -5.29
CA PRO A 43 17.67 30.12 -4.54
C PRO A 43 17.69 29.96 -3.01
N LEU A 44 17.93 28.75 -2.48
CA LEU A 44 17.92 28.51 -1.04
C LEU A 44 19.28 28.87 -0.43
N ASN A 45 19.24 29.50 0.75
CA ASN A 45 20.44 29.71 1.53
C ASN A 45 20.81 28.48 2.37
N THR A 46 21.98 28.49 3.00
CA THR A 46 22.51 27.37 3.80
C THR A 46 21.57 26.93 4.92
N LYS A 47 20.93 27.87 5.61
CA LYS A 47 19.98 27.57 6.69
C LYS A 47 18.70 26.91 6.16
N GLU A 48 18.19 27.37 5.01
CA GLU A 48 17.02 26.79 4.37
C GLU A 48 17.31 25.36 3.85
N LEU A 49 18.51 25.13 3.32
CA LEU A 49 18.97 23.80 2.90
C LEU A 49 19.10 22.84 4.09
N GLU A 50 19.69 23.30 5.19
CA GLU A 50 19.79 22.50 6.43
C GLU A 50 18.40 22.13 6.98
N GLN A 51 17.45 23.07 6.95
CA GLN A 51 16.07 22.79 7.35
C GLN A 51 15.40 21.75 6.43
N LEU A 52 15.60 21.88 5.12
CA LEU A 52 15.06 20.95 4.13
C LEU A 52 15.65 19.54 4.31
N GLU A 53 16.96 19.43 4.53
CA GLU A 53 17.65 18.17 4.80
C GLU A 53 17.12 17.51 6.07
N ASN A 54 17.04 18.25 7.18
CA ASN A 54 16.50 17.75 8.44
C ASN A 54 15.05 17.27 8.32
N GLN A 55 14.23 17.98 7.53
CA GLN A 55 12.86 17.58 7.25
C GLN A 55 12.82 16.24 6.50
N LEU A 56 13.62 16.10 5.44
CA LEU A 56 13.71 14.88 4.65
C LEU A 56 14.22 13.70 5.47
N GLU A 57 15.27 13.90 6.26
CA GLU A 57 15.85 12.86 7.12
C GLU A 57 14.83 12.36 8.15
N THR A 58 14.14 13.29 8.82
CA THR A 58 13.13 12.96 9.84
C THR A 58 11.97 12.17 9.22
N SER A 59 11.42 12.63 8.09
CA SER A 59 10.34 11.93 7.39
C SER A 59 10.77 10.57 6.87
N LEU A 60 11.98 10.46 6.32
CA LEU A 60 12.52 9.18 5.83
C LEU A 60 12.70 8.16 6.98
N LYS A 61 13.21 8.61 8.13
CA LYS A 61 13.32 7.80 9.33
C LYS A 61 11.95 7.29 9.80
N GLN A 62 10.95 8.16 9.82
CA GLN A 62 9.57 7.78 10.17
C GLN A 62 9.00 6.75 9.19
N ILE A 63 9.10 6.99 7.88
CA ILE A 63 8.62 6.06 6.84
C ILE A 63 9.26 4.68 7.00
N ARG A 64 10.59 4.63 7.18
CA ARG A 64 11.32 3.38 7.39
C ARG A 64 10.85 2.68 8.67
N SER A 65 10.71 3.42 9.77
CA SER A 65 10.23 2.88 11.04
C SER A 65 8.84 2.26 10.90
N THR A 66 7.89 2.99 10.32
CA THR A 66 6.52 2.50 10.08
C THR A 66 6.49 1.27 9.19
N LYS A 67 7.28 1.26 8.10
CA LYS A 67 7.37 0.11 7.20
C LYS A 67 7.94 -1.12 7.91
N SER A 68 9.03 -0.95 8.66
CA SER A 68 9.64 -2.04 9.43
C SER A 68 8.69 -2.58 10.48
N GLN A 69 7.99 -1.71 11.22
CA GLN A 69 7.02 -2.13 12.22
C GLN A 69 5.89 -2.94 11.59
N ALA A 70 5.30 -2.47 10.49
CA ALA A 70 4.25 -3.19 9.78
C ALA A 70 4.71 -4.58 9.30
N MET A 71 5.96 -4.70 8.84
CA MET A 71 6.53 -6.00 8.45
C MET A 71 6.73 -6.95 9.64
N LEU A 72 7.16 -6.42 10.80
CA LEU A 72 7.31 -7.20 12.02
C LEU A 72 5.94 -7.68 12.55
N ASP A 73 4.94 -6.81 12.50
CA ASP A 73 3.57 -7.16 12.91
C ASP A 73 3.01 -8.28 12.02
N GLN A 74 3.15 -8.15 10.70
CA GLN A 74 2.75 -9.20 9.75
C GLN A 74 3.48 -10.52 9.97
N LEU A 75 4.79 -10.47 10.26
CA LEU A 75 5.57 -11.65 10.57
C LEU A 75 5.05 -12.34 11.84
N GLY A 76 4.78 -11.57 12.90
CA GLY A 76 4.23 -12.09 14.15
C GLY A 76 2.86 -12.75 13.97
N ASP A 77 1.97 -12.12 13.21
CA ASP A 77 0.65 -12.69 12.89
C ASP A 77 0.75 -14.02 12.15
N LEU A 78 1.66 -14.11 11.17
CA LEU A 78 1.89 -15.35 10.41
C LEU A 78 2.49 -16.45 11.28
N GLN A 79 3.45 -16.13 12.15
CA GLN A 79 4.04 -17.09 13.10
C GLN A 79 2.99 -17.63 14.08
N ASN A 80 2.12 -16.77 14.61
CA ASN A 80 1.02 -17.19 15.48
C ASN A 80 0.05 -18.12 14.74
N ARG A 81 -0.30 -17.79 13.49
CA ARG A 81 -1.16 -18.62 12.67
C ARG A 81 -0.53 -19.97 12.34
N GLU A 82 0.76 -20.00 12.02
CA GLU A 82 1.52 -21.23 11.80
C GLU A 82 1.46 -22.13 13.04
N GLN A 83 1.74 -21.58 14.23
CA GLN A 83 1.71 -22.34 15.48
C GLN A 83 0.33 -22.97 15.72
N MET A 84 -0.74 -22.18 15.58
CA MET A 84 -2.12 -22.67 15.73
C MET A 84 -2.44 -23.80 14.73
N LEU A 85 -1.99 -23.68 13.49
CA LEU A 85 -2.17 -24.72 12.47
C LEU A 85 -1.39 -25.99 12.80
N VAL A 86 -0.15 -25.86 13.28
CA VAL A 86 0.67 -27.01 13.71
C VAL A 86 0.00 -27.75 14.87
N GLU A 87 -0.49 -27.02 15.89
CA GLU A 87 -1.14 -27.61 17.06
C GLU A 87 -2.46 -28.31 16.68
N THR A 88 -3.29 -27.68 15.86
CA THR A 88 -4.54 -28.27 15.36
C THR A 88 -4.26 -29.50 14.50
N ASN A 89 -3.28 -29.44 13.59
CA ASN A 89 -2.90 -30.58 12.75
C ASN A 89 -2.39 -31.76 13.59
N LYS A 90 -1.55 -31.49 14.61
CA LYS A 90 -1.09 -32.51 15.56
C LYS A 90 -2.25 -33.14 16.34
N SER A 91 -3.23 -32.34 16.74
CA SER A 91 -4.44 -32.83 17.42
C SER A 91 -5.27 -33.76 16.50
N LEU A 92 -5.46 -33.37 15.24
CA LEU A 92 -6.20 -34.16 14.26
C LEU A 92 -5.49 -35.49 13.93
N ARG A 93 -4.16 -35.48 13.80
CA ARG A 93 -3.37 -36.71 13.57
C ARG A 93 -3.54 -37.72 14.71
N ARG A 94 -3.46 -37.27 15.96
CA ARG A 94 -3.71 -38.12 17.14
C ARG A 94 -5.11 -38.73 17.14
N LYS A 95 -6.14 -37.93 16.82
CA LYS A 95 -7.53 -38.43 16.69
C LYS A 95 -7.68 -39.48 15.59
N LEU A 96 -7.00 -39.29 14.46
CA LEU A 96 -7.03 -40.25 13.36
C LEU A 96 -6.36 -41.58 13.76
N GLU A 97 -5.22 -41.51 14.44
CA GLU A 97 -4.53 -42.68 14.98
C GLU A 97 -5.43 -43.45 15.96
N GLU A 98 -6.09 -42.75 16.89
CA GLU A 98 -7.03 -43.33 17.85
C GLU A 98 -8.23 -44.02 17.17
N LEU A 99 -8.82 -43.39 16.16
CA LEU A 99 -9.90 -43.99 15.36
C LEU A 99 -9.43 -45.19 14.53
N SER A 100 -8.19 -45.17 14.05
CA SER A 100 -7.61 -46.28 13.29
C SER A 100 -7.22 -47.48 14.18
N ALA A 101 -7.03 -47.25 15.48
CA ALA A 101 -6.75 -48.27 16.47
C ALA A 101 -8.01 -48.95 17.05
N GLN A 102 -9.22 -48.44 16.73
CA GLN A 102 -10.49 -49.12 17.04
C GLN A 102 -10.82 -50.22 16.01
N PRO A 103 -11.55 -51.30 16.39
CA PRO A 103 -11.94 -52.36 15.47
C PRO A 103 -12.82 -51.81 14.34
N PRO A 104 -12.83 -52.45 13.16
CA PRO A 104 -13.12 -51.76 11.91
C PRO A 104 -14.58 -51.33 11.79
N PHE A 105 -14.85 -50.05 12.02
CA PHE A 105 -15.97 -49.35 11.37
C PHE A 105 -15.72 -49.13 9.85
N ARG A 106 -14.61 -49.69 9.32
CA ARG A 106 -14.14 -49.61 7.94
C ARG A 106 -15.01 -50.31 6.88
N LEU A 107 -16.18 -50.85 7.20
CA LEU A 107 -17.02 -51.55 6.21
C LEU A 107 -18.31 -50.80 5.79
N ALA A 108 -18.59 -49.62 6.34
CA ALA A 108 -19.84 -48.91 6.01
C ALA A 108 -19.76 -48.02 4.75
N TRP A 109 -18.57 -47.59 4.32
CA TRP A 109 -18.42 -46.61 3.23
C TRP A 109 -17.89 -47.20 1.91
N GLU A 110 -17.55 -48.50 1.87
CA GLU A 110 -16.95 -49.14 0.69
C GLU A 110 -17.97 -49.82 -0.26
N THR A 111 -19.24 -49.95 0.14
CA THR A 111 -20.30 -50.60 -0.69
C THR A 111 -21.20 -49.60 -1.42
N GLY A 112 -20.63 -48.48 -1.89
CA GLY A 112 -21.35 -47.43 -2.60
C GLY A 112 -20.60 -46.92 -3.83
N GLY A 113 -19.96 -47.82 -4.59
CA GLY A 113 -19.38 -47.46 -5.86
C GLY A 113 -20.46 -47.06 -6.88
N GLN A 114 -20.40 -45.82 -7.39
CA GLN A 114 -20.31 -45.50 -8.81
C GLN A 114 -20.40 -43.98 -9.07
N ASN A 115 -19.38 -43.45 -9.74
CA ASN A 115 -19.33 -42.20 -10.53
C ASN A 115 -19.86 -40.90 -9.88
N ILE A 116 -18.92 -40.06 -9.40
CA ILE A 116 -19.12 -38.61 -9.37
C ILE A 116 -18.01 -37.96 -10.22
N PRO A 117 -18.34 -37.27 -11.32
CA PRO A 117 -17.34 -36.55 -12.11
C PRO A 117 -16.91 -35.32 -11.32
N TYR A 118 -15.61 -35.16 -11.11
CA TYR A 118 -15.04 -33.92 -10.59
C TYR A 118 -15.20 -32.83 -11.64
N ASN A 119 -16.34 -32.16 -11.64
CA ASN A 119 -16.46 -30.87 -12.29
C ASN A 119 -17.40 -29.94 -11.52
N ARG A 120 -16.81 -28.81 -11.10
CA ARG A 120 -17.42 -27.52 -10.78
C ARG A 120 -18.12 -27.34 -9.42
N LEU A 121 -17.51 -26.51 -8.58
CA LEU A 121 -18.14 -25.65 -7.56
C LEU A 121 -17.39 -24.29 -7.53
N PRO A 122 -18.01 -23.19 -7.07
CA PRO A 122 -18.17 -21.96 -7.84
C PRO A 122 -17.11 -20.90 -7.57
N ALA A 123 -16.95 -20.00 -8.55
CA ALA A 123 -16.27 -18.72 -8.38
C ALA A 123 -16.89 -17.96 -7.20
N GLN A 124 -16.09 -17.69 -6.16
CA GLN A 124 -16.39 -16.64 -5.19
C GLN A 124 -15.12 -15.80 -4.95
N SER A 125 -15.20 -14.58 -5.50
CA SER A 125 -14.54 -13.32 -5.13
C SER A 125 -13.03 -13.38 -4.86
N GLU A 126 -12.19 -13.00 -5.82
CA GLU A 126 -11.73 -11.61 -6.01
C GLU A 126 -11.52 -10.86 -4.67
N GLY A 127 -10.33 -10.47 -4.25
CA GLY A 127 -8.99 -10.59 -4.84
C GLY A 127 -7.95 -10.11 -3.82
N PHE A 128 -6.75 -10.70 -3.82
CA PHE A 128 -5.62 -10.12 -3.08
C PHE A 128 -4.24 -10.57 -3.60
N PHE A 129 -4.15 -11.20 -4.76
CA PHE A 129 -2.87 -11.51 -5.39
C PHE A 129 -2.73 -10.76 -6.69
N GLN A 130 -2.45 -9.46 -6.58
CA GLN A 130 -1.76 -8.77 -7.67
C GLN A 130 -0.28 -9.17 -7.59
N LEU A 131 0.11 -10.10 -8.46
CA LEU A 131 1.50 -10.13 -8.93
C LEU A 131 1.79 -8.72 -9.44
N LEU A 132 2.67 -7.99 -8.75
CA LEU A 132 3.34 -6.84 -9.33
C LEU A 132 4.09 -7.38 -10.55
N GLY A 133 3.49 -7.19 -11.73
CA GLY A 133 4.18 -7.31 -12.99
C GLY A 133 5.41 -6.45 -12.89
N GLY A 134 6.58 -7.09 -12.90
CA GLY A 134 7.86 -6.40 -12.91
C GLY A 134 7.96 -5.52 -14.14
N SER A 135 7.67 -4.23 -13.99
CA SER A 135 8.27 -3.20 -14.83
C SER A 135 9.71 -3.02 -14.36
N SER A 136 10.57 -3.94 -14.77
CA SER A 136 11.99 -3.67 -14.89
C SER A 136 12.17 -2.61 -15.97
N SER A 137 12.14 -1.34 -15.56
CA SER A 137 12.73 -0.25 -16.35
C SER A 137 13.42 0.74 -15.42
N LEU A 138 14.31 0.23 -14.56
CA LEU A 138 15.50 0.98 -14.16
C LEU A 138 16.49 0.89 -15.33
N GLN A 139 16.29 1.71 -16.36
CA GLN A 139 17.35 2.03 -17.30
C GLN A 139 18.28 3.03 -16.60
N ILE A 140 19.18 2.51 -15.75
CA ILE A 140 20.39 3.23 -15.35
C ILE A 140 21.35 3.15 -16.55
N GLY A 141 21.14 4.03 -17.54
CA GLY A 141 22.02 4.15 -18.70
C GLY A 141 23.26 4.95 -18.31
N TYR A 142 24.36 4.26 -18.06
CA TYR A 142 25.69 4.88 -18.14
C TYR A 142 25.97 5.19 -19.62
N ASN A 143 26.17 6.47 -19.95
CA ASN A 143 26.76 6.87 -21.22
C ASN A 143 28.29 6.73 -21.12
N PRO A 144 28.94 5.84 -21.89
CA PRO A 144 30.38 5.96 -22.12
C PRO A 144 30.61 7.04 -23.18
N VAL A 145 31.37 8.07 -22.80
CA VAL A 145 31.98 9.02 -23.74
C VAL A 145 33.12 8.28 -24.43
N VAL A 146 33.03 8.13 -25.75
CA VAL A 146 34.17 7.96 -26.66
C VAL A 146 33.94 8.83 -27.88
#